data_AF-A0A8T4E8U0-F1
#
_entry.id   AF-A0A8T4E8U0-F1
#
_cell.length_a   1.000
_cell.length_b   1.000
_cell.length_c   1.000
_cell.angle_alpha   90.00
_cell.angle_beta   90.00
_cell.angle_gamma   90.00
#
_symmetry.space_group_name_H-M   'P 1'
#
loop_
_entity.id
_entity.type
_entity.pdbx_description
1 polymer ?
#
loop_
_entity_poly.entity_id
_entity_poly.type
_entity_poly.pdbx_seq_one_letter_code
_entity_poly.pdbx_strand_id
1 'polypeptide(L)'
;MDHSSTGKNDLNLISHETVSELSVDAFDIDYDENFLYAACRDQRIRVWSKTNWELIAELGETGSDLLAVDVDDEQVYATCEKRVYVWKKDTWGMIGWFELSYQAVTSRLQGDFFFVGARDGRLVSIQKDTHETSSWQLHKSDLTSIWSDEKIICTSTKKEEPKVWLKESDAAPSELARLDKKGKGGIVSGNSEFVFIGTPSGEIAVYERTAWELVRTFEVKNANVVTSMWTTENYLLGAVSPGNVTLWDLKKGDELGSIALDNQKIDYLTAEGDLIYVATADCIHILRIMASGHPLDLHSTYPLLLRDSLLKTSPYDVLESALELQRKGDEQYQEGLFHEAVGDFEKALQILIDNTQALQEVPEERKMLTNDLNTRLGKALLKAKMQELQSINHDISQLSEELEVRKRTDMNPEDVERLWAVANRAIKESRVLAEAQASDMLSFQLSHVIDTLESDFTEAMARYDQYRETINHASALIRNISNEWRWLERKRSNLSDRKEYLEKAIEKISNALEEAETEGEVHRILSGALQEYKKIHEQIERILSSYDPGQESTFTSRDEAEDAIEGLLSMLPKKREELTNITNPADREKELQRIRSALQQALEAAKSFKISNFVKSIESELASLDEE
;
A
#
# COMPACT_ATOMS: atom_id res chain seq x y z
N MET A 1 68.15 32.96 -3.88
CA MET A 1 67.93 32.42 -2.54
C MET A 1 66.44 32.50 -2.29
N ASP A 2 65.79 31.38 -2.53
CA ASP A 2 64.58 30.82 -1.94
C ASP A 2 63.35 31.69 -1.77
N HIS A 3 62.54 31.71 -2.84
CA HIS A 3 61.08 31.75 -2.75
C HIS A 3 60.54 30.37 -3.16
N SER A 4 60.23 29.53 -2.17
CA SER A 4 59.40 28.34 -2.38
C SER A 4 58.59 28.05 -1.11
N SER A 5 57.41 28.64 -1.03
CA SER A 5 56.31 28.13 -0.21
C SER A 5 55.03 28.25 -1.03
N THR A 6 54.89 27.36 -2.02
CA THR A 6 53.62 27.08 -2.67
C THR A 6 52.69 26.48 -1.63
N GLY A 7 51.80 27.32 -1.08
CA GLY A 7 50.63 26.89 -0.35
C GLY A 7 49.70 26.13 -1.30
N LYS A 8 49.73 24.81 -1.24
CA LYS A 8 48.58 23.99 -1.62
C LYS A 8 47.54 24.24 -0.53
N ASN A 9 46.53 25.07 -0.83
CA ASN A 9 45.34 25.12 0.00
C ASN A 9 44.59 23.79 -0.21
N ASP A 10 44.57 22.97 0.84
CA ASP A 10 43.69 21.82 0.99
C ASP A 10 42.24 22.31 1.02
N LEU A 11 41.62 22.41 -0.15
CA LEU A 11 40.18 22.66 -0.31
C LEU A 11 39.46 21.31 -0.33
N ASN A 12 39.39 20.63 0.83
CA ASN A 12 38.38 19.59 1.00
C ASN A 12 37.02 20.28 1.07
N LEU A 13 36.32 20.30 -0.07
CA LEU A 13 35.08 21.03 -0.26
C LEU A 13 33.90 20.40 0.52
N ILE A 14 34.08 19.13 0.89
CA ILE A 14 33.21 18.35 1.75
C ILE A 14 33.91 18.06 3.08
N SER A 15 33.17 18.23 4.18
CA SER A 15 33.50 17.68 5.49
C SER A 15 32.38 16.75 5.95
N HIS A 16 32.60 16.02 7.05
CA HIS A 16 31.59 15.19 7.67
C HIS A 16 31.53 15.42 9.17
N GLU A 17 30.36 15.15 9.76
CA GLU A 17 30.12 15.12 11.20
C GLU A 17 29.62 13.72 11.56
N THR A 18 30.22 13.08 12.56
CA THR A 18 29.69 11.81 13.10
C THR A 18 28.49 12.11 13.98
N VAL A 19 27.30 11.73 13.53
CA VAL A 19 26.04 11.90 14.26
C VAL A 19 25.92 10.85 15.35
N SER A 20 26.23 9.60 15.03
CA SER A 20 26.19 8.48 15.97
C SER A 20 27.06 7.32 15.47
N GLU A 21 27.42 6.42 16.38
CA GLU A 21 28.15 5.20 16.10
C GLU A 21 27.49 4.04 16.84
N LEU A 22 27.01 3.05 16.09
CA LEU A 22 26.32 1.88 16.65
C LEU A 22 27.32 0.73 16.68
N SER A 23 27.74 0.29 17.88
CA SER A 23 28.71 -0.80 18.02
C SER A 23 28.05 -2.15 17.71
N VAL A 24 28.17 -2.57 16.45
CA VAL A 24 27.60 -3.79 15.89
C VAL A 24 28.37 -4.21 14.62
N ASP A 25 28.63 -5.50 14.48
CA ASP A 25 29.23 -6.09 13.28
C ASP A 25 28.13 -6.33 12.23
N ALA A 26 27.90 -5.32 11.40
CA ALA A 26 26.89 -5.30 10.35
C ALA A 26 27.55 -5.39 8.97
N PHE A 27 26.99 -6.19 8.08
CA PHE A 27 27.49 -6.33 6.72
C PHE A 27 26.55 -5.76 5.66
N ASP A 28 25.28 -5.49 6.00
CA ASP A 28 24.29 -4.86 5.12
C ASP A 28 23.29 -4.02 5.93
N ILE A 29 22.77 -2.96 5.31
CA ILE A 29 21.91 -1.95 5.95
C ILE A 29 20.80 -1.53 4.99
N ASP A 30 19.59 -1.40 5.51
CA ASP A 30 18.49 -0.73 4.83
C ASP A 30 17.72 0.21 5.78
N TYR A 31 16.85 1.06 5.25
CA TYR A 31 16.16 2.06 6.05
C TYR A 31 14.75 2.40 5.54
N ASP A 32 13.92 2.90 6.45
CA ASP A 32 12.65 3.59 6.13
C ASP A 32 12.60 4.95 6.83
N GLU A 33 11.50 5.70 6.74
CA GLU A 33 11.40 7.04 7.35
C GLU A 33 11.72 7.09 8.85
N ASN A 34 11.52 6.00 9.59
CA ASN A 34 11.54 5.97 11.05
C ASN A 34 12.72 5.18 11.63
N PHE A 35 13.21 4.17 10.91
CA PHE A 35 14.10 3.16 11.41
C PHE A 35 15.27 2.85 10.47
N LEU A 36 16.39 2.45 11.10
CA LEU A 36 17.54 1.86 10.43
C LEU A 36 17.57 0.37 10.74
N TYR A 37 17.75 -0.47 9.73
CA TYR A 37 17.79 -1.92 9.82
C TYR A 37 19.18 -2.40 9.44
N ALA A 38 19.78 -3.29 10.22
CA ALA A 38 21.08 -3.87 9.85
C ALA A 38 21.09 -5.38 10.01
N ALA A 39 21.58 -6.06 8.98
CA ALA A 39 21.88 -7.47 9.02
C ALA A 39 23.26 -7.68 9.67
N CYS A 40 23.26 -8.38 10.81
CA CYS A 40 24.44 -8.54 11.64
C CYS A 40 25.04 -9.94 11.49
N ARG A 41 26.36 -10.07 11.70
CA ARG A 41 27.06 -11.38 11.60
C ARG A 41 26.66 -12.39 12.67
N ASP A 42 26.02 -11.94 13.74
CA ASP A 42 25.45 -12.80 14.77
C ASP A 42 24.05 -13.35 14.41
N GLN A 43 23.70 -13.34 13.11
CA GLN A 43 22.49 -13.94 12.55
C GLN A 43 21.18 -13.27 12.99
N ARG A 44 21.29 -12.01 13.45
CA ARG A 44 20.17 -11.16 13.85
C ARG A 44 20.09 -9.92 12.97
N ILE A 45 18.88 -9.43 12.78
CA ILE A 45 18.62 -8.08 12.30
C ILE A 45 18.40 -7.20 13.52
N ARG A 46 19.01 -6.03 13.53
CA ARG A 46 18.77 -5.02 14.56
C ARG A 46 18.09 -3.81 13.95
N VAL A 47 17.18 -3.22 14.71
CA VAL A 47 16.35 -2.09 14.30
C VAL A 47 16.58 -0.94 15.27
N TRP A 48 17.03 0.20 14.78
CA TRP A 48 17.25 1.41 15.57
C TRP A 48 16.30 2.52 15.17
N SER A 49 15.82 3.31 16.13
CA SER A 49 15.05 4.51 15.83
C SER A 49 15.97 5.61 15.30
N LYS A 50 15.58 6.28 14.21
CA LYS A 50 16.34 7.44 13.69
C LYS A 50 16.22 8.69 14.56
N THR A 51 15.24 8.74 15.48
CA THR A 51 15.03 9.89 16.36
C THR A 51 16.12 10.01 17.42
N ASN A 52 16.56 8.88 17.99
CA ASN A 52 17.49 8.86 19.12
C ASN A 52 18.57 7.76 19.02
N TRP A 53 18.57 6.96 17.95
CA TRP A 53 19.49 5.84 17.73
C TRP A 53 19.43 4.74 18.79
N GLU A 54 18.32 4.63 19.51
CA GLU A 54 18.08 3.53 20.43
C GLU A 54 17.65 2.26 19.69
N LEU A 55 18.11 1.10 20.17
CA LEU A 55 17.71 -0.20 19.65
C LEU A 55 16.25 -0.48 20.03
N ILE A 56 15.39 -0.60 19.02
CA ILE A 56 13.94 -0.81 19.15
C ILE A 56 13.58 -2.28 19.11
N ALA A 57 14.23 -3.04 18.22
CA ALA A 57 13.95 -4.47 18.05
C ALA A 57 15.21 -5.23 17.63
N GLU A 58 15.26 -6.51 18.03
CA GLU A 58 16.16 -7.52 17.46
C GLU A 58 15.29 -8.60 16.81
N LEU A 59 15.36 -8.71 15.48
CA LEU A 59 14.62 -9.71 14.72
C LEU A 59 15.57 -10.88 14.46
N GLY A 60 15.24 -12.07 14.93
CA GLY A 60 16.07 -13.22 14.60
C GLY A 60 15.82 -14.50 15.38
N GLU A 61 16.04 -15.59 14.65
CA GLU A 61 16.62 -16.90 14.99
C GLU A 61 16.89 -17.56 13.61
N THR A 62 17.64 -16.87 12.75
CA THR A 62 17.83 -17.36 11.38
C THR A 62 18.76 -18.58 11.41
N GLY A 63 18.41 -19.62 10.66
CA GLY A 63 19.16 -20.88 10.68
C GLY A 63 20.53 -20.85 9.97
N SER A 64 20.96 -19.69 9.47
CA SER A 64 22.21 -19.49 8.74
C SER A 64 22.59 -18.01 8.72
N ASP A 65 23.80 -17.71 8.25
CA ASP A 65 24.29 -16.34 8.09
C ASP A 65 23.36 -15.52 7.17
N LEU A 66 23.10 -14.28 7.60
CA LEU A 66 22.40 -13.29 6.82
C LEU A 66 23.30 -12.83 5.65
N LEU A 67 22.68 -12.51 4.52
CA LEU A 67 23.33 -12.05 3.29
C LEU A 67 22.87 -10.68 2.83
N ALA A 68 21.65 -10.29 3.17
CA ALA A 68 21.11 -8.95 2.93
C ALA A 68 19.87 -8.70 3.79
N VAL A 69 19.56 -7.42 4.01
CA VAL A 69 18.29 -6.93 4.57
C VAL A 69 17.67 -5.94 3.59
N ASP A 70 16.37 -6.06 3.38
CA ASP A 70 15.59 -5.13 2.57
C ASP A 70 14.27 -4.80 3.32
N VAL A 71 13.73 -3.59 3.16
CA VAL A 71 12.48 -3.17 3.81
C VAL A 71 11.51 -2.49 2.83
N ASP A 72 10.21 -2.72 3.02
CA ASP A 72 9.12 -1.93 2.41
C ASP A 72 8.23 -1.31 3.49
N ASP A 73 7.11 -0.70 3.12
CA ASP A 73 6.24 0.02 4.07
C ASP A 73 5.70 -0.87 5.21
N GLU A 74 5.54 -2.18 4.99
CA GLU A 74 4.87 -3.08 5.94
C GLU A 74 5.79 -4.15 6.54
N GLN A 75 6.87 -4.51 5.84
CA GLN A 75 7.62 -5.73 6.08
C GLN A 75 9.14 -5.51 6.07
N VAL A 76 9.84 -6.38 6.79
CA VAL A 76 11.30 -6.51 6.78
C VAL A 76 11.64 -7.87 6.20
N TYR A 77 12.55 -7.91 5.24
CA TYR A 77 13.01 -9.12 4.56
C TYR A 77 14.47 -9.38 4.91
N ALA A 78 14.81 -10.63 5.16
CA ALA A 78 16.19 -11.04 5.40
C ALA A 78 16.57 -12.23 4.55
N THR A 79 17.52 -12.01 3.65
CA THR A 79 18.03 -13.07 2.80
C THR A 79 19.10 -13.86 3.54
N CYS A 80 18.89 -15.17 3.59
CA CYS A 80 19.81 -16.19 4.06
C CYS A 80 20.20 -17.09 2.89
N GLU A 81 21.19 -17.98 3.10
CA GLU A 81 21.67 -18.88 2.04
C GLU A 81 20.56 -19.67 1.35
N LYS A 82 19.53 -20.15 2.07
CA LYS A 82 18.45 -20.97 1.49
C LYS A 82 17.04 -20.44 1.76
N ARG A 83 16.91 -19.30 2.42
CA ARG A 83 15.61 -18.77 2.84
C ARG A 83 15.59 -17.26 2.77
N VAL A 84 14.40 -16.70 2.57
CA VAL A 84 14.15 -15.28 2.79
C VAL A 84 13.11 -15.19 3.90
N TYR A 85 13.50 -14.71 5.06
CA TYR A 85 12.60 -14.55 6.20
C TYR A 85 11.87 -13.22 6.12
N VAL A 86 10.63 -13.18 6.64
CA VAL A 86 9.77 -11.99 6.57
C VAL A 86 9.18 -11.69 7.93
N TRP A 87 9.26 -10.42 8.35
CA TRP A 87 8.68 -9.91 9.59
C TRP A 87 7.73 -8.75 9.28
N LYS A 88 6.67 -8.62 10.07
CA LYS A 88 5.76 -7.46 9.99
C LYS A 88 6.27 -6.34 10.88
N LYS A 89 6.39 -5.11 10.36
CA LYS A 89 6.92 -3.94 11.08
C LYS A 89 6.10 -3.56 12.32
N ASP A 90 4.77 -3.60 12.23
CA ASP A 90 3.89 -3.22 13.35
C ASP A 90 4.09 -4.05 14.63
N THR A 91 4.42 -5.34 14.46
CA THR A 91 4.48 -6.29 15.58
C THR A 91 5.88 -6.84 15.82
N TRP A 92 6.80 -6.62 14.88
CA TRP A 92 8.11 -7.29 14.79
C TRP A 92 8.01 -8.83 14.78
N GLY A 93 6.81 -9.37 14.53
CA GLY A 93 6.56 -10.79 14.48
C GLY A 93 6.95 -11.37 13.12
N MET A 94 7.67 -12.50 13.12
CA MET A 94 7.95 -13.26 11.90
C MET A 94 6.63 -13.78 11.33
N ILE A 95 6.33 -13.42 10.08
CA ILE A 95 5.10 -13.84 9.39
C ILE A 95 5.33 -15.08 8.52
N GLY A 96 6.57 -15.34 8.11
CA GLY A 96 6.92 -16.53 7.33
C GLY A 96 8.33 -16.50 6.76
N TRP A 97 8.61 -17.43 5.85
CA TRP A 97 9.81 -17.42 5.03
C TRP A 97 9.54 -18.04 3.65
N PHE A 98 10.30 -17.62 2.66
CA PHE A 98 10.38 -18.25 1.35
C PHE A 98 11.54 -19.25 1.35
N GLU A 99 11.29 -20.46 0.87
CA GLU A 99 12.35 -21.46 0.69
C GLU A 99 12.94 -21.33 -0.73
N LEU A 100 14.25 -21.12 -0.80
CA LEU A 100 14.95 -20.96 -2.06
C LEU A 100 15.43 -22.32 -2.57
N SER A 101 15.16 -22.60 -3.84
CA SER A 101 15.68 -23.79 -4.52
C SER A 101 17.19 -23.71 -4.78
N TYR A 102 17.80 -22.54 -4.58
CA TYR A 102 19.19 -22.24 -4.89
C TYR A 102 19.85 -21.51 -3.71
N GLN A 103 21.19 -21.60 -3.63
CA GLN A 103 21.95 -20.89 -2.62
C GLN A 103 22.05 -19.41 -3.00
N ALA A 104 21.42 -18.54 -2.20
CA ALA A 104 21.49 -17.10 -2.36
C ALA A 104 22.92 -16.57 -2.12
N VAL A 105 23.21 -15.44 -2.75
CA VAL A 105 24.47 -14.69 -2.65
C VAL A 105 24.19 -13.22 -2.35
N THR A 106 23.12 -12.65 -2.91
CA THR A 106 22.67 -11.27 -2.69
C THR A 106 21.16 -11.20 -2.89
N SER A 107 20.49 -10.18 -2.35
CA SER A 107 19.13 -9.82 -2.75
C SER A 107 18.99 -8.32 -2.96
N ARG A 108 17.88 -7.93 -3.57
CA ARG A 108 17.41 -6.55 -3.61
C ARG A 108 15.89 -6.52 -3.76
N LEU A 109 15.22 -5.72 -2.95
CA LEU A 109 13.80 -5.41 -3.12
C LEU A 109 13.61 -4.26 -4.12
N GLN A 110 12.66 -4.41 -5.05
CA GLN A 110 12.26 -3.35 -5.97
C GLN A 110 10.76 -3.44 -6.31
N GLY A 111 9.97 -2.49 -5.80
CA GLY A 111 8.52 -2.49 -5.96
C GLY A 111 7.91 -3.77 -5.40
N ASP A 112 7.10 -4.47 -6.20
CA ASP A 112 6.40 -5.70 -5.81
C ASP A 112 7.26 -6.97 -5.92
N PHE A 113 8.51 -6.83 -6.38
CA PHE A 113 9.41 -7.96 -6.63
C PHE A 113 10.62 -7.95 -5.72
N PHE A 114 10.90 -9.12 -5.17
CA PHE A 114 12.13 -9.41 -4.46
C PHE A 114 13.06 -10.22 -5.36
N PHE A 115 14.21 -9.64 -5.72
CA PHE A 115 15.20 -10.29 -6.59
C PHE A 115 16.31 -10.92 -5.75
N VAL A 116 16.57 -12.21 -5.96
CA VAL A 116 17.64 -12.96 -5.30
C VAL A 116 18.65 -13.42 -6.33
N GLY A 117 19.89 -12.98 -6.16
CA GLY A 117 21.04 -13.46 -6.90
C GLY A 117 21.58 -14.71 -6.25
N ALA A 118 21.63 -15.81 -6.98
CA ALA A 118 22.08 -17.10 -6.48
C ALA A 118 23.44 -17.50 -7.05
N ARG A 119 24.01 -18.55 -6.45
CA ARG A 119 25.17 -19.25 -7.00
C ARG A 119 24.92 -19.74 -8.42
N ASP A 120 26.01 -19.94 -9.13
CA ASP A 120 26.03 -20.33 -10.54
C ASP A 120 25.39 -19.30 -11.49
N GLY A 121 25.04 -18.10 -11.02
CA GLY A 121 24.57 -17.00 -11.88
C GLY A 121 23.08 -17.01 -12.18
N ARG A 122 22.28 -17.64 -11.31
CA ARG A 122 20.83 -17.69 -11.42
C ARG A 122 20.20 -16.50 -10.70
N LEU A 123 19.22 -15.87 -11.35
CA LEU A 123 18.36 -14.86 -10.74
C LEU A 123 17.03 -15.52 -10.38
N VAL A 124 16.55 -15.29 -9.17
CA VAL A 124 15.21 -15.69 -8.71
C VAL A 124 14.42 -14.42 -8.45
N SER A 125 13.20 -14.32 -8.96
CA SER A 125 12.25 -13.28 -8.55
C SER A 125 11.15 -13.89 -7.71
N ILE A 126 10.75 -13.20 -6.66
CA ILE A 126 9.64 -13.55 -5.79
C ILE A 126 8.67 -12.37 -5.79
N GLN A 127 7.42 -12.58 -6.18
CA GLN A 127 6.39 -11.53 -6.08
C GLN A 127 5.83 -11.51 -4.65
N LYS A 128 5.81 -10.33 -4.02
CA LYS A 128 5.44 -10.18 -2.60
C LYS A 128 4.05 -10.70 -2.27
N ASP A 129 3.05 -10.32 -3.07
CA ASP A 129 1.65 -10.60 -2.74
C ASP A 129 1.22 -12.03 -3.07
N THR A 130 1.69 -12.55 -4.21
CA THR A 130 1.28 -13.86 -4.73
C THR A 130 2.20 -14.99 -4.27
N HIS A 131 3.39 -14.65 -3.78
CA HIS A 131 4.47 -15.59 -3.46
C HIS A 131 4.92 -16.41 -4.67
N GLU A 132 4.60 -15.97 -5.89
CA GLU A 132 5.03 -16.63 -7.11
C GLU A 132 6.53 -16.47 -7.30
N THR A 133 7.19 -17.58 -7.65
CA THR A 133 8.64 -17.61 -7.84
C THR A 133 8.98 -17.95 -9.28
N SER A 134 9.88 -17.16 -9.86
CA SER A 134 10.46 -17.43 -11.19
C SER A 134 11.97 -17.47 -11.09
N SER A 135 12.63 -18.24 -11.94
CA SER A 135 14.09 -18.34 -11.92
C SER A 135 14.71 -18.48 -13.31
N TRP A 136 15.83 -17.80 -13.52
CA TRP A 136 16.48 -17.69 -14.83
C TRP A 136 18.00 -17.81 -14.71
N GLN A 137 18.60 -18.59 -15.60
CA GLN A 137 20.05 -18.76 -15.70
C GLN A 137 20.65 -17.61 -16.53
N LEU A 138 21.21 -16.60 -15.86
CA LEU A 138 21.66 -15.35 -16.52
C LEU A 138 23.17 -15.32 -16.77
N HIS A 139 23.93 -15.85 -15.81
CA HIS A 139 25.39 -15.96 -15.80
C HIS A 139 25.83 -17.41 -15.60
N LYS A 140 27.13 -17.72 -15.71
CA LYS A 140 27.72 -19.03 -15.33
C LYS A 140 28.45 -18.97 -13.99
N SER A 141 28.63 -17.78 -13.43
CA SER A 141 29.25 -17.55 -12.13
C SER A 141 28.28 -16.84 -11.19
N ASP A 142 28.53 -16.99 -9.88
CA ASP A 142 27.75 -16.38 -8.80
C ASP A 142 27.36 -14.92 -9.08
N LEU A 143 26.07 -14.65 -8.90
CA LEU A 143 25.49 -13.32 -9.05
C LEU A 143 25.77 -12.53 -7.77
N THR A 144 26.73 -11.60 -7.82
CA THR A 144 27.27 -10.94 -6.62
C THR A 144 26.69 -9.55 -6.36
N SER A 145 25.99 -8.96 -7.31
CA SER A 145 25.34 -7.65 -7.12
C SER A 145 24.18 -7.51 -8.11
N ILE A 146 23.07 -6.94 -7.63
CA ILE A 146 21.85 -6.67 -8.38
C ILE A 146 21.47 -5.21 -8.15
N TRP A 147 21.11 -4.53 -9.22
CA TRP A 147 20.39 -3.26 -9.15
C TRP A 147 19.21 -3.33 -10.11
N SER A 148 18.10 -2.66 -9.78
CA SER A 148 16.90 -2.72 -10.59
C SER A 148 16.04 -1.48 -10.38
N ASP A 149 15.32 -1.09 -11.42
CA ASP A 149 14.27 -0.07 -11.37
C ASP A 149 12.96 -0.63 -11.98
N GLU A 150 11.99 0.21 -12.35
CA GLU A 150 10.74 -0.27 -12.96
C GLU A 150 10.92 -1.00 -14.31
N LYS A 151 11.96 -0.70 -15.07
CA LYS A 151 12.11 -1.16 -16.47
C LYS A 151 13.17 -2.22 -16.65
N ILE A 152 14.26 -2.16 -15.89
CA ILE A 152 15.45 -2.99 -16.13
C ILE A 152 15.95 -3.67 -14.85
N ILE A 153 16.71 -4.73 -15.07
CA ILE A 153 17.49 -5.43 -14.05
C ILE A 153 18.94 -5.39 -14.54
N CYS A 154 19.85 -4.91 -13.71
CA CYS A 154 21.28 -4.99 -13.95
C CYS A 154 21.89 -6.03 -13.02
N THR A 155 22.61 -7.00 -13.58
CA THR A 155 23.24 -8.08 -12.83
C THR A 155 24.74 -8.07 -13.04
N SER A 156 25.48 -8.31 -11.96
CA SER A 156 26.94 -8.34 -11.99
C SER A 156 27.49 -9.57 -11.30
N THR A 157 28.64 -10.03 -11.78
CA THR A 157 29.42 -11.14 -11.24
C THR A 157 30.89 -10.74 -11.16
N LYS A 158 31.70 -11.47 -10.40
CA LYS A 158 33.15 -11.24 -10.31
C LYS A 158 33.96 -11.71 -11.53
N LYS A 159 33.38 -12.54 -12.40
CA LYS A 159 34.12 -13.24 -13.48
C LYS A 159 33.63 -12.88 -14.88
N GLU A 160 32.40 -12.43 -15.00
CA GLU A 160 31.75 -12.09 -16.26
C GLU A 160 31.46 -10.59 -16.34
N GLU A 161 31.17 -10.13 -17.56
CA GLU A 161 30.68 -8.77 -17.78
C GLU A 161 29.31 -8.57 -17.13
N PRO A 162 29.05 -7.41 -16.50
CA PRO A 162 27.72 -7.04 -16.09
C PRO A 162 26.76 -7.00 -17.27
N LYS A 163 25.52 -7.40 -17.02
CA LYS A 163 24.48 -7.49 -18.04
C LYS A 163 23.26 -6.68 -17.61
N VAL A 164 22.59 -6.11 -18.62
CA VAL A 164 21.33 -5.39 -18.43
C VAL A 164 20.22 -6.19 -19.10
N TRP A 165 19.11 -6.34 -18.39
CA TRP A 165 17.95 -7.10 -18.80
C TRP A 165 16.71 -6.22 -18.77
N LEU A 166 15.82 -6.38 -19.75
CA LEU A 166 14.49 -5.78 -19.73
C LEU A 166 13.58 -6.60 -18.82
N LYS A 167 12.82 -5.92 -17.95
CA LYS A 167 11.75 -6.55 -17.18
C LYS A 167 10.58 -6.87 -18.09
N GLU A 168 10.15 -8.12 -18.10
CA GLU A 168 8.91 -8.55 -18.73
C GLU A 168 7.96 -9.03 -17.63
N SER A 169 6.70 -8.59 -17.66
CA SER A 169 5.73 -8.86 -16.58
C SER A 169 5.44 -10.35 -16.41
N ASP A 170 5.41 -11.10 -17.51
CA ASP A 170 4.97 -12.52 -17.53
C ASP A 170 6.02 -13.46 -18.17
N ALA A 171 7.25 -12.99 -18.39
CA ALA A 171 8.25 -13.73 -19.15
C ALA A 171 9.66 -13.57 -18.58
N ALA A 172 10.59 -14.37 -19.12
CA ALA A 172 11.99 -14.28 -18.74
C ALA A 172 12.59 -12.93 -19.16
N PRO A 173 13.43 -12.30 -18.32
CA PRO A 173 14.09 -11.05 -18.70
C PRO A 173 14.90 -11.21 -19.99
N SER A 174 14.73 -10.27 -20.92
CA SER A 174 15.45 -10.27 -22.20
C SER A 174 16.74 -9.45 -22.11
N GLU A 175 17.86 -9.99 -22.61
CA GLU A 175 19.17 -9.32 -22.55
C GLU A 175 19.16 -8.06 -23.43
N LEU A 176 19.31 -6.88 -22.83
CA LEU A 176 19.37 -5.60 -23.53
C LEU A 176 20.80 -5.24 -23.92
N ALA A 177 21.74 -5.40 -22.99
CA ALA A 177 23.12 -4.96 -23.18
C ALA A 177 24.11 -5.75 -22.33
N ARG A 178 25.38 -5.74 -22.78
CA ARG A 178 26.54 -6.21 -22.03
C ARG A 178 27.49 -5.06 -21.80
N LEU A 179 27.78 -4.76 -20.55
CA LEU A 179 28.59 -3.62 -20.17
C LEU A 179 30.05 -4.06 -20.09
N ASP A 180 30.72 -4.11 -21.24
CA ASP A 180 32.11 -4.58 -21.31
C ASP A 180 33.10 -3.41 -21.08
N LYS A 181 33.98 -3.59 -20.08
CA LYS A 181 35.21 -2.82 -19.90
C LYS A 181 36.31 -3.79 -19.46
N LYS A 182 37.57 -3.44 -19.75
CA LYS A 182 38.77 -4.18 -19.30
C LYS A 182 38.82 -4.23 -17.75
N GLY A 183 38.25 -5.26 -17.13
CA GLY A 183 38.28 -5.48 -15.66
C GLY A 183 36.98 -6.06 -15.07
N LYS A 184 36.48 -7.16 -15.64
CA LYS A 184 35.09 -7.67 -15.55
C LYS A 184 34.56 -7.88 -14.11
N GLY A 185 33.24 -7.86 -13.97
CA GLY A 185 32.43 -7.05 -13.04
C GLY A 185 32.67 -7.08 -11.53
N GLY A 186 31.82 -6.30 -10.85
CA GLY A 186 31.87 -6.07 -9.40
C GLY A 186 30.50 -5.63 -8.87
N ILE A 187 30.39 -4.40 -8.40
CA ILE A 187 29.17 -3.86 -7.78
C ILE A 187 28.42 -3.02 -8.80
N VAL A 188 27.10 -3.14 -8.83
CA VAL A 188 26.24 -2.37 -9.72
C VAL A 188 25.31 -1.45 -8.92
N SER A 189 25.15 -0.22 -9.41
CA SER A 189 24.13 0.73 -8.99
C SER A 189 23.64 1.51 -10.22
N GLY A 190 22.56 2.27 -10.11
CA GLY A 190 22.01 3.03 -11.22
C GLY A 190 21.05 4.12 -10.79
N ASN A 191 20.74 5.00 -11.73
CA ASN A 191 19.73 6.05 -11.62
C ASN A 191 18.92 6.13 -12.93
N SER A 192 18.14 7.20 -13.15
CA SER A 192 17.30 7.32 -14.35
C SER A 192 18.09 7.45 -15.67
N GLU A 193 19.34 7.93 -15.63
CA GLU A 193 20.16 8.24 -16.81
C GLU A 193 21.30 7.24 -17.05
N PHE A 194 21.89 6.71 -15.97
CA PHE A 194 23.14 5.96 -15.99
C PHE A 194 23.10 4.66 -15.18
N VAL A 195 23.95 3.72 -15.59
CA VAL A 195 24.33 2.53 -14.83
C VAL A 195 25.80 2.61 -14.45
N PHE A 196 26.10 2.37 -13.18
CA PHE A 196 27.43 2.45 -12.59
C PHE A 196 27.95 1.06 -12.26
N ILE A 197 29.17 0.76 -12.70
CA ILE A 197 29.86 -0.50 -12.43
C ILE A 197 31.15 -0.22 -11.67
N GLY A 198 31.16 -0.56 -10.39
CA GLY A 198 32.35 -0.57 -9.55
C GLY A 198 33.16 -1.83 -9.79
N THR A 199 34.37 -1.68 -10.30
CA THR A 199 35.25 -2.79 -10.65
C THR A 199 36.19 -3.17 -9.49
N PRO A 200 36.72 -4.41 -9.47
CA PRO A 200 37.72 -4.80 -8.49
C PRO A 200 39.04 -3.99 -8.56
N SER A 201 39.30 -3.27 -9.65
CA SER A 201 40.47 -2.38 -9.77
C SER A 201 40.27 -1.02 -9.10
N GLY A 202 39.07 -0.71 -8.63
CA GLY A 202 38.74 0.58 -8.00
C GLY A 202 38.19 1.63 -8.96
N GLU A 203 38.03 1.28 -10.22
CA GLU A 203 37.41 2.16 -11.21
C GLU A 203 35.89 2.00 -11.16
N ILE A 204 35.16 3.12 -11.28
CA ILE A 204 33.71 3.12 -11.46
C ILE A 204 33.41 3.53 -12.90
N ALA A 205 32.92 2.59 -13.70
CA ALA A 205 32.53 2.82 -15.09
C ALA A 205 31.07 3.31 -15.16
N VAL A 206 30.83 4.36 -15.95
CA VAL A 206 29.51 5.00 -16.11
C VAL A 206 28.99 4.73 -17.52
N TYR A 207 27.85 4.06 -17.61
CA TYR A 207 27.20 3.69 -18.86
C TYR A 207 25.89 4.44 -19.04
N GLU A 208 25.62 4.97 -20.22
CA GLU A 208 24.35 5.61 -20.55
C GLU A 208 23.25 4.56 -20.74
N ARG A 209 22.05 4.79 -20.20
CA ARG A 209 20.94 3.83 -20.26
C ARG A 209 20.26 3.72 -21.63
N THR A 210 20.44 4.69 -22.51
CA THR A 210 19.80 4.71 -23.84
C THR A 210 20.62 3.91 -24.85
N ALA A 211 21.92 4.22 -24.95
CA ALA A 211 22.84 3.64 -25.91
C ALA A 211 23.70 2.49 -25.34
N TRP A 212 23.76 2.36 -24.02
CA TRP A 212 24.62 1.40 -23.30
C TRP A 212 26.11 1.59 -23.57
N GLU A 213 26.51 2.79 -23.98
CA GLU A 213 27.90 3.15 -24.23
C GLU A 213 28.58 3.65 -22.95
N LEU A 214 29.88 3.39 -22.85
CA LEU A 214 30.70 3.89 -21.76
C LEU A 214 30.90 5.40 -21.93
N VAL A 215 30.30 6.20 -21.05
CA VAL A 215 30.37 7.67 -21.07
C VAL A 215 31.62 8.16 -20.37
N ARG A 216 31.89 7.62 -19.18
CA ARG A 216 32.97 8.08 -18.30
C ARG A 216 33.50 6.94 -17.43
N THR A 217 34.70 7.13 -16.89
CA THR A 217 35.23 6.33 -15.78
C THR A 217 35.67 7.27 -14.68
N PHE A 218 35.22 7.02 -13.46
CA PHE A 218 35.78 7.62 -12.26
C PHE A 218 36.94 6.76 -11.77
N GLU A 219 38.13 7.37 -11.72
CA GLU A 219 39.32 6.75 -11.17
C GLU A 219 39.50 7.19 -9.71
N VAL A 220 39.49 6.24 -8.79
CA VAL A 220 39.86 6.52 -7.40
C VAL A 220 41.38 6.56 -7.31
N LYS A 221 41.92 7.58 -6.64
CA LYS A 221 43.37 7.83 -6.52
C LYS A 221 44.17 6.63 -5.98
N ASN A 222 43.50 5.70 -5.30
CA ASN A 222 44.06 4.46 -4.81
C ASN A 222 43.35 3.27 -5.50
N ALA A 223 44.10 2.43 -6.20
CA ALA A 223 43.62 1.26 -6.95
C ALA A 223 43.14 0.13 -6.01
N ASN A 224 42.02 0.39 -5.36
CA ASN A 224 41.46 -0.38 -4.26
C ASN A 224 40.06 -0.89 -4.65
N VAL A 225 39.65 -2.05 -4.13
CA VAL A 225 38.38 -2.67 -4.52
C VAL A 225 37.20 -1.79 -4.07
N VAL A 226 36.27 -1.51 -4.99
CA VAL A 226 34.96 -0.90 -4.66
C VAL A 226 34.11 -1.95 -3.92
N THR A 227 33.69 -1.65 -2.68
CA THR A 227 32.96 -2.59 -1.81
C THR A 227 31.48 -2.29 -1.65
N SER A 228 31.04 -1.06 -1.91
CA SER A 228 29.63 -0.71 -2.03
C SER A 228 29.47 0.60 -2.80
N MET A 229 28.30 0.83 -3.40
CA MET A 229 27.97 2.05 -4.11
C MET A 229 26.52 2.43 -3.85
N TRP A 230 26.27 3.73 -3.84
CA TRP A 230 24.93 4.30 -3.75
C TRP A 230 24.83 5.51 -4.68
N THR A 231 23.67 5.72 -5.30
CA THR A 231 23.51 6.72 -6.36
C THR A 231 22.16 7.42 -6.31
N THR A 232 22.16 8.70 -6.70
CA THR A 232 20.96 9.47 -7.05
C THR A 232 21.11 10.04 -8.46
N GLU A 233 20.19 10.92 -8.87
CA GLU A 233 20.31 11.64 -10.14
C GLU A 233 21.49 12.61 -10.17
N ASN A 234 21.91 13.13 -9.01
CA ASN A 234 22.94 14.17 -8.92
C ASN A 234 24.27 13.65 -8.35
N TYR A 235 24.26 12.60 -7.52
CA TYR A 235 25.42 12.18 -6.75
C TYR A 235 25.68 10.68 -6.84
N LEU A 236 26.96 10.32 -6.71
CA LEU A 236 27.42 8.95 -6.55
C LEU A 236 28.31 8.88 -5.31
N LEU A 237 28.01 7.93 -4.43
CA LEU A 237 28.87 7.51 -3.33
C LEU A 237 29.48 6.15 -3.67
N GLY A 238 30.78 6.02 -3.47
CA GLY A 238 31.49 4.75 -3.63
C GLY A 238 32.38 4.49 -2.43
N ALA A 239 32.18 3.35 -1.77
CA ALA A 239 33.08 2.86 -0.75
C ALA A 239 34.18 2.02 -1.39
N VAL A 240 35.40 2.27 -0.96
CA VAL A 240 36.61 1.68 -1.48
C VAL A 240 37.42 1.16 -0.30
N SER A 241 37.82 -0.11 -0.37
CA SER A 241 38.55 -0.76 0.72
C SER A 241 40.05 -0.50 0.63
N PRO A 242 40.73 -0.02 1.68
CA PRO A 242 40.22 0.14 3.04
C PRO A 242 39.66 1.55 3.32
N GLY A 243 38.45 1.59 3.88
CA GLY A 243 37.94 2.70 4.69
C GLY A 243 37.62 4.03 4.02
N ASN A 244 37.66 4.15 2.69
CA ASN A 244 37.38 5.44 2.05
C ASN A 244 36.00 5.45 1.39
N VAL A 245 35.22 6.50 1.65
CA VAL A 245 33.99 6.81 0.92
C VAL A 245 34.25 8.06 0.10
N THR A 246 34.11 7.96 -1.22
CA THR A 246 34.28 9.10 -2.13
C THR A 246 32.92 9.53 -2.67
N LEU A 247 32.71 10.85 -2.75
CA LEU A 247 31.51 11.48 -3.30
C LEU A 247 31.83 12.18 -4.61
N TRP A 248 31.04 11.88 -5.64
CA TRP A 248 31.11 12.50 -6.97
C TRP A 248 29.83 13.26 -7.31
N ASP A 249 29.98 14.40 -7.96
CA ASP A 249 28.90 15.13 -8.64
C ASP A 249 28.73 14.49 -10.02
N LEU A 250 27.56 13.95 -10.34
CA LEU A 250 27.32 13.28 -11.62
C LEU A 250 27.18 14.24 -12.81
N LYS A 251 26.72 15.47 -12.57
CA LYS A 251 26.51 16.47 -13.63
C LYS A 251 27.83 17.07 -14.09
N LYS A 252 28.70 17.42 -13.15
CA LYS A 252 30.08 17.86 -13.45
C LYS A 252 30.97 16.65 -13.77
N GLY A 253 30.71 15.55 -13.08
CA GLY A 253 31.51 14.34 -13.05
C GLY A 253 32.89 14.56 -12.44
N ASP A 254 32.93 15.43 -11.42
CA ASP A 254 34.11 15.73 -10.61
C ASP A 254 33.99 15.06 -9.23
N GLU A 255 35.14 14.69 -8.65
CA GLU A 255 35.23 14.26 -7.25
C GLU A 255 35.02 15.48 -6.34
N LEU A 256 33.97 15.45 -5.53
CA LEU A 256 33.68 16.53 -4.58
C LEU A 256 34.50 16.40 -3.29
N GLY A 257 34.82 15.16 -2.89
CA GLY A 257 35.63 14.88 -1.71
C GLY A 257 35.61 13.41 -1.28
N SER A 258 36.43 13.08 -0.29
CA SER A 258 36.54 11.74 0.28
C SER A 258 36.53 11.77 1.81
N ILE A 259 35.83 10.83 2.41
CA ILE A 259 35.77 10.59 3.86
C ILE A 259 36.60 9.33 4.15
N ALA A 260 37.56 9.44 5.07
CA ALA A 260 38.37 8.32 5.53
C ALA A 260 37.88 7.84 6.91
N LEU A 261 37.52 6.57 7.00
CA LEU A 261 37.03 5.88 8.20
C LEU A 261 38.10 4.90 8.69
N ASP A 262 39.14 5.44 9.34
CA ASP A 262 40.20 4.72 10.09
C ASP A 262 40.75 3.42 9.48
N ASN A 263 40.76 3.32 8.14
CA ASN A 263 41.12 2.11 7.38
C ASN A 263 40.30 0.85 7.72
N GLN A 264 39.09 0.99 8.26
CA GLN A 264 38.19 -0.14 8.45
C GLN A 264 37.66 -0.64 7.10
N LYS A 265 37.40 -1.95 7.00
CA LYS A 265 36.75 -2.50 5.80
C LYS A 265 35.28 -2.10 5.83
N ILE A 266 34.87 -1.30 4.85
CA ILE A 266 33.47 -0.97 4.62
C ILE A 266 32.82 -2.14 3.89
N ASP A 267 31.84 -2.77 4.52
CA ASP A 267 31.08 -3.88 3.95
C ASP A 267 29.90 -3.37 3.12
N TYR A 268 29.21 -2.32 3.59
CA TYR A 268 28.08 -1.73 2.88
C TYR A 268 27.94 -0.23 3.16
N LEU A 269 27.32 0.49 2.24
CA LEU A 269 26.96 1.90 2.42
C LEU A 269 25.58 2.17 1.80
N THR A 270 24.82 3.04 2.43
CA THR A 270 23.62 3.64 1.85
C THR A 270 23.47 5.06 2.40
N ALA A 271 22.64 5.89 1.79
CA ALA A 271 22.47 7.27 2.22
C ALA A 271 21.02 7.70 2.13
N GLU A 272 20.65 8.70 2.94
CA GLU A 272 19.32 9.27 3.07
C GLU A 272 19.44 10.74 3.45
N GLY A 273 18.80 11.63 2.69
CA GLY A 273 18.89 13.07 2.93
C GLY A 273 20.36 13.52 3.04
N ASP A 274 20.72 14.09 4.18
CA ASP A 274 22.08 14.53 4.53
C ASP A 274 22.95 13.49 5.25
N LEU A 275 22.43 12.28 5.48
CA LEU A 275 23.07 11.20 6.23
C LEU A 275 23.62 10.11 5.31
N ILE A 276 24.81 9.59 5.64
CA ILE A 276 25.34 8.32 5.14
C ILE A 276 25.36 7.32 6.30
N TYR A 277 24.88 6.12 6.01
CA TYR A 277 25.01 4.94 6.86
C TYR A 277 26.12 4.05 6.30
N VAL A 278 27.16 3.81 7.08
CA VAL A 278 28.32 2.99 6.66
C VAL A 278 28.46 1.78 7.59
N ALA A 279 28.31 0.58 7.03
CA ALA A 279 28.50 -0.67 7.75
C ALA A 279 29.97 -1.09 7.70
N THR A 280 30.57 -1.33 8.87
CA THR A 280 31.90 -1.92 9.01
C THR A 280 31.82 -3.18 9.87
N ALA A 281 32.93 -3.90 9.96
CA ALA A 281 33.02 -5.10 10.78
C ALA A 281 32.84 -4.85 12.30
N ASP A 282 32.97 -3.60 12.76
CA ASP A 282 32.94 -3.28 14.20
C ASP A 282 31.76 -2.38 14.58
N CYS A 283 31.29 -1.52 13.66
CA CYS A 283 30.21 -0.59 13.91
C CYS A 283 29.46 -0.14 12.65
N ILE A 284 28.34 0.53 12.88
CA ILE A 284 27.66 1.34 11.87
C ILE A 284 27.95 2.80 12.17
N HIS A 285 28.63 3.47 11.25
CA HIS A 285 28.84 4.91 11.31
C HIS A 285 27.67 5.65 10.68
N ILE A 286 27.12 6.61 11.41
CA ILE A 286 26.08 7.52 10.93
C ILE A 286 26.71 8.88 10.76
N LEU A 287 26.93 9.26 9.51
CA LEU A 287 27.71 10.44 9.15
C LEU A 287 26.80 11.46 8.48
N ARG A 288 26.81 12.70 8.94
CA ARG A 288 26.21 13.81 8.22
C ARG A 288 27.24 14.41 7.29
N ILE A 289 26.92 14.50 6.00
CA ILE A 289 27.79 15.19 5.04
C ILE A 289 27.53 16.69 5.09
N MET A 290 28.62 17.46 5.09
CA MET A 290 28.58 18.90 5.11
C MET A 290 29.31 19.46 3.88
N ALA A 291 28.65 20.32 3.11
CA ALA A 291 29.26 21.10 2.04
C ALA A 291 29.37 22.57 2.50
N SER A 292 30.58 23.11 2.54
CA SER A 292 30.83 24.49 3.01
C SER A 292 30.22 24.80 4.40
N GLY A 293 30.17 23.82 5.30
CA GLY A 293 29.63 23.97 6.65
C GLY A 293 28.09 23.85 6.76
N HIS A 294 27.38 23.51 5.70
CA HIS A 294 25.94 23.22 5.72
C HIS A 294 25.66 21.75 5.37
N PRO A 295 24.60 21.13 5.94
CA PRO A 295 24.21 19.77 5.59
C PRO A 295 23.93 19.64 4.09
N LEU A 296 24.55 18.63 3.49
CA LEU A 296 24.42 18.31 2.07
C LEU A 296 23.31 17.29 1.88
N ASP A 297 22.13 17.72 1.42
CA ASP A 297 21.05 16.80 1.05
C ASP A 297 21.36 16.10 -0.28
N LEU A 298 21.67 14.80 -0.20
CA LEU A 298 22.01 13.94 -1.32
C LEU A 298 20.81 13.54 -2.18
N HIS A 299 19.59 13.67 -1.66
CA HIS A 299 18.34 13.34 -2.37
C HIS A 299 17.71 14.55 -3.06
N SER A 300 18.22 15.76 -2.79
CA SER A 300 17.73 16.96 -3.45
C SER A 300 17.80 16.81 -4.97
N THR A 301 16.64 16.93 -5.63
CA THR A 301 16.51 16.88 -7.11
C THR A 301 17.23 18.05 -7.76
N TYR A 302 17.33 19.16 -7.04
CA TYR A 302 18.17 20.27 -7.40
C TYR A 302 19.61 19.86 -7.09
N PRO A 303 20.50 19.78 -8.09
CA PRO A 303 21.92 19.69 -7.77
C PRO A 303 22.20 20.86 -6.84
N LEU A 304 23.12 20.69 -5.90
CA LEU A 304 23.74 21.89 -5.39
C LEU A 304 24.26 22.62 -6.61
N LEU A 305 23.61 23.75 -6.93
CA LEU A 305 24.34 24.96 -7.21
C LEU A 305 25.21 25.14 -5.97
N LEU A 306 26.28 24.34 -5.96
CA LEU A 306 27.41 24.36 -5.08
C LEU A 306 27.89 25.73 -5.37
N ARG A 307 27.34 26.67 -4.57
CA ARG A 307 27.21 28.07 -4.94
C ARG A 307 28.54 28.36 -5.55
N ASP A 308 28.54 28.74 -6.83
CA ASP A 308 29.62 29.56 -7.31
C ASP A 308 29.74 30.59 -6.21
N SER A 309 30.77 30.37 -5.40
CA SER A 309 31.02 31.17 -4.24
C SER A 309 31.11 32.55 -4.81
N LEU A 310 30.47 33.49 -4.11
CA LEU A 310 30.08 34.82 -4.56
C LEU A 310 28.64 34.75 -5.11
N LEU A 311 27.64 35.33 -4.43
CA LEU A 311 27.22 36.68 -4.82
C LEU A 311 27.64 36.88 -6.28
N LYS A 312 26.78 36.63 -7.27
CA LYS A 312 27.11 37.02 -8.64
C LYS A 312 27.66 38.44 -8.54
N THR A 313 28.99 38.59 -8.68
CA THR A 313 29.66 39.79 -8.19
C THR A 313 29.22 40.98 -9.02
N SER A 314 28.72 40.67 -10.21
CA SER A 314 28.04 41.59 -11.06
C SER A 314 26.53 41.56 -10.84
N PRO A 315 25.89 42.72 -10.57
CA PRO A 315 24.44 42.85 -10.66
C PRO A 315 23.88 42.42 -12.03
N TYR A 316 24.67 42.51 -13.10
CA TYR A 316 24.22 42.17 -14.47
C TYR A 316 23.92 40.68 -14.62
N ASP A 317 24.78 39.81 -14.08
CA ASP A 317 24.56 38.37 -14.15
C ASP A 317 23.29 37.97 -13.40
N VAL A 318 22.98 38.65 -12.27
CA VAL A 318 21.77 38.38 -11.48
C VAL A 318 20.53 38.76 -12.29
N LEU A 319 20.55 39.94 -12.90
CA LEU A 319 19.45 40.42 -13.74
C LEU A 319 19.27 39.55 -14.98
N GLU A 320 20.35 39.10 -15.63
CA GLU A 320 20.28 38.25 -16.81
C GLU A 320 19.62 36.90 -16.48
N SER A 321 20.02 36.23 -15.40
CA SER A 321 19.36 34.97 -15.01
C SER A 321 17.91 35.15 -14.59
N ALA A 322 17.56 36.26 -13.94
CA ALA A 322 16.17 36.56 -13.64
C ALA A 322 15.35 36.80 -14.95
N LEU A 323 15.94 37.45 -15.95
CA LEU A 323 15.34 37.66 -17.27
C LEU A 323 15.22 36.37 -18.09
N GLU A 324 16.18 35.45 -17.98
CA GLU A 324 16.09 34.12 -18.62
C GLU A 324 14.92 33.31 -18.06
N LEU A 325 14.78 33.24 -16.73
CA LEU A 325 13.64 32.60 -16.10
C LEU A 325 12.32 33.31 -16.42
N GLN A 326 12.33 34.64 -16.51
CA GLN A 326 11.18 35.39 -16.97
C GLN A 326 10.76 35.00 -18.39
N ARG A 327 11.69 34.89 -19.34
CA ARG A 327 11.39 34.47 -20.72
C ARG A 327 10.84 33.06 -20.77
N LYS A 328 11.43 32.15 -20.01
CA LYS A 328 10.96 30.76 -19.89
C LYS A 328 9.54 30.70 -19.31
N GLY A 329 9.27 31.48 -18.26
CA GLY A 329 7.92 31.62 -17.70
C GLY A 329 6.92 32.23 -18.70
N ASP A 330 7.36 33.19 -19.52
CA ASP A 330 6.52 33.76 -20.59
C ASP A 330 6.20 32.75 -21.69
N GLU A 331 7.15 31.90 -22.08
CA GLU A 331 6.97 30.81 -23.05
C GLU A 331 5.94 29.81 -22.50
N GLN A 332 6.13 29.33 -21.27
CA GLN A 332 5.18 28.43 -20.60
C GLN A 332 3.78 29.06 -20.45
N TYR A 333 3.71 30.36 -20.14
CA TYR A 333 2.44 31.07 -20.05
C TYR A 333 1.72 31.14 -21.40
N GLN A 334 2.46 31.31 -22.51
CA GLN A 334 1.89 31.29 -23.87
C GLN A 334 1.43 29.90 -24.29
N GLU A 335 2.10 28.86 -23.82
CA GLU A 335 1.73 27.45 -24.04
C GLU A 335 0.53 27.00 -23.19
N GLY A 336 0.10 27.82 -22.22
CA GLY A 336 -1.00 27.50 -21.30
C GLY A 336 -0.57 26.66 -20.10
N LEU A 337 0.74 26.49 -19.88
CA LEU A 337 1.32 25.78 -18.73
C LEU A 337 1.45 26.72 -17.52
N PHE A 338 0.31 27.20 -17.03
CA PHE A 338 0.28 28.29 -16.05
C PHE A 338 0.96 27.95 -14.70
N HIS A 339 0.88 26.71 -14.23
CA HIS A 339 1.54 26.29 -12.98
C HIS A 339 3.07 26.30 -13.09
N GLU A 340 3.60 25.86 -14.23
CA GLU A 340 5.05 25.90 -14.47
C GLU A 340 5.54 27.34 -14.60
N ALA A 341 4.78 28.17 -15.32
CA ALA A 341 5.07 29.60 -15.46
C ALA A 341 5.12 30.32 -14.10
N VAL A 342 4.20 29.99 -13.18
CA VAL A 342 4.23 30.47 -11.79
C VAL A 342 5.55 30.10 -11.11
N GLY A 343 5.95 28.82 -11.20
CA GLY A 343 7.19 28.34 -10.59
C GLY A 343 8.44 29.04 -11.14
N ASP A 344 8.49 29.33 -12.43
CA ASP A 344 9.63 30.03 -13.04
C ASP A 344 9.65 31.54 -12.69
N PHE A 345 8.48 32.20 -12.60
CA PHE A 345 8.42 33.58 -12.10
C PHE A 345 8.77 33.71 -10.61
N GLU A 346 8.36 32.76 -9.76
CA GLU A 346 8.74 32.71 -8.35
C GLU A 346 10.24 32.53 -8.17
N LYS A 347 10.85 31.62 -8.94
CA LYS A 347 12.32 31.45 -8.95
C LYS A 347 13.03 32.73 -9.40
N ALA A 348 12.52 33.40 -10.43
CA ALA A 348 13.08 34.67 -10.88
C ALA A 348 13.03 35.74 -9.77
N LEU A 349 11.92 35.85 -9.04
CA LEU A 349 11.80 36.74 -7.89
C LEU A 349 12.74 36.33 -6.75
N GLN A 350 12.85 35.04 -6.46
CA GLN A 350 13.75 34.51 -5.43
C GLN A 350 15.20 34.87 -5.71
N ILE A 351 15.65 34.78 -6.97
CA ILE A 351 17.00 35.23 -7.39
C ILE A 351 17.22 36.70 -7.05
N LEU A 352 16.23 37.57 -7.29
CA LEU A 352 16.33 39.00 -6.98
C LEU A 352 16.30 39.28 -5.47
N ILE A 353 15.60 38.46 -4.68
CA ILE A 353 15.55 38.56 -3.22
C ILE A 353 16.90 38.14 -2.62
N ASP A 354 17.40 36.96 -3.02
CA ASP A 354 18.62 36.36 -2.48
C ASP A 354 19.87 37.21 -2.79
N ASN A 355 19.88 37.90 -3.93
CA ASN A 355 21.00 38.72 -4.38
C ASN A 355 20.81 40.22 -4.13
N THR A 356 20.03 40.58 -3.10
CA THR A 356 19.74 41.98 -2.73
C THR A 356 20.99 42.85 -2.61
N GLN A 357 22.09 42.30 -2.09
CA GLN A 357 23.34 43.07 -1.87
C GLN A 357 24.03 43.45 -3.19
N ALA A 358 24.15 42.51 -4.13
CA ALA A 358 24.74 42.79 -5.45
C ALA A 358 23.90 43.80 -6.25
N LEU A 359 22.57 43.73 -6.12
CA LEU A 359 21.65 44.60 -6.83
C LEU A 359 21.53 46.02 -6.23
N GLN A 360 22.27 46.35 -5.17
CA GLN A 360 22.32 47.74 -4.66
C GLN A 360 22.95 48.72 -5.66
N GLU A 361 23.78 48.22 -6.58
CA GLU A 361 24.39 49.02 -7.64
C GLU A 361 23.40 49.42 -8.74
N VAL A 362 22.29 48.68 -8.88
CA VAL A 362 21.25 48.86 -9.93
C VAL A 362 19.83 48.83 -9.33
N PRO A 363 19.51 49.74 -8.39
CA PRO A 363 18.27 49.66 -7.60
C PRO A 363 17.01 49.90 -8.42
N GLU A 364 17.08 50.73 -9.47
CA GLU A 364 15.93 51.05 -10.32
C GLU A 364 15.58 49.88 -11.26
N GLU A 365 16.59 49.25 -11.88
CA GLU A 365 16.42 48.07 -12.73
C GLU A 365 15.85 46.89 -11.93
N ARG A 366 16.39 46.67 -10.72
CA ARG A 366 15.84 45.68 -9.80
C ARG A 366 14.37 45.95 -9.51
N LYS A 367 14.02 47.18 -9.15
CA LYS A 367 12.64 47.57 -8.80
C LYS A 367 11.71 47.39 -9.99
N MET A 368 12.14 47.80 -11.18
CA MET A 368 11.37 47.64 -12.42
C MET A 368 11.12 46.16 -12.73
N LEU A 369 12.16 45.33 -12.68
CA LEU A 369 12.04 43.89 -12.94
C LEU A 369 11.19 43.18 -11.88
N THR A 370 11.33 43.55 -10.61
CA THR A 370 10.52 43.00 -9.51
C THR A 370 9.04 43.34 -9.71
N ASN A 371 8.72 44.58 -10.10
CA ASN A 371 7.34 44.99 -10.38
C ASN A 371 6.75 44.26 -11.61
N ASP A 372 7.55 44.07 -12.66
CA ASP A 372 7.13 43.34 -13.87
C ASP A 372 6.87 41.86 -13.55
N LEU A 373 7.81 41.20 -12.86
CA LEU A 373 7.67 39.81 -12.40
C LEU A 373 6.46 39.63 -11.49
N ASN A 374 6.23 40.52 -10.51
CA ASN A 374 5.05 40.46 -9.65
C ASN A 374 3.74 40.58 -10.45
N THR A 375 3.72 41.44 -11.48
CA THR A 375 2.55 41.60 -12.34
C THR A 375 2.30 40.33 -13.18
N ARG A 376 3.36 39.71 -13.72
CA ARG A 376 3.27 38.48 -14.50
C ARG A 376 2.89 37.28 -13.64
N LEU A 377 3.52 37.14 -12.48
CA LEU A 377 3.21 36.12 -11.49
C LEU A 377 1.74 36.23 -11.06
N GLY A 378 1.24 37.42 -10.77
CA GLY A 378 -0.17 37.64 -10.43
C GLY A 378 -1.12 37.13 -11.53
N LYS A 379 -0.83 37.42 -12.80
CA LYS A 379 -1.63 36.93 -13.94
C LYS A 379 -1.55 35.42 -14.11
N ALA A 380 -0.34 34.85 -14.00
CA ALA A 380 -0.12 33.41 -14.10
C ALA A 380 -0.83 32.66 -12.98
N LEU A 381 -0.75 33.13 -11.74
CA LEU A 381 -1.47 32.57 -10.58
C LEU A 381 -2.97 32.59 -10.80
N LEU A 382 -3.54 33.71 -11.26
CA LEU A 382 -4.98 33.81 -11.54
C LEU A 382 -5.40 32.81 -12.63
N LYS A 383 -4.63 32.66 -13.72
CA LYS A 383 -4.93 31.70 -14.79
C LYS A 383 -4.78 30.25 -14.35
N ALA A 384 -3.72 29.92 -13.61
CA ALA A 384 -3.53 28.60 -13.03
C ALA A 384 -4.71 28.21 -12.13
N LYS A 385 -5.14 29.13 -11.25
CA LYS A 385 -6.30 28.89 -10.37
C LYS A 385 -7.61 28.75 -11.15
N MET A 386 -7.84 29.53 -12.21
CA MET A 386 -9.01 29.30 -13.07
C MET A 386 -9.03 27.90 -13.69
N GLN A 387 -7.90 27.41 -14.17
CA GLN A 387 -7.79 26.07 -14.76
C GLN A 387 -8.03 24.97 -13.72
N GLU A 388 -7.46 25.12 -12.52
CA GLU A 388 -7.69 24.23 -11.38
C GLU A 388 -9.18 24.15 -11.03
N LEU A 389 -9.85 25.31 -10.87
CA LEU A 389 -11.28 25.36 -10.55
C LEU A 389 -12.15 24.79 -11.68
N GLN A 390 -11.76 24.98 -12.94
CA GLN A 390 -12.48 24.41 -14.09
C GLN A 390 -12.38 22.88 -14.11
N SER A 391 -11.21 22.32 -13.78
CA SER A 391 -11.04 20.87 -13.63
C SER A 391 -11.93 20.33 -12.51
N ILE A 392 -11.91 20.97 -11.34
CA ILE A 392 -12.77 20.58 -10.21
C ILE A 392 -14.26 20.69 -10.58
N ASN A 393 -14.66 21.74 -11.32
CA ASN A 393 -16.04 21.89 -11.76
C ASN A 393 -16.46 20.79 -12.73
N HIS A 394 -15.55 20.36 -13.61
CA HIS A 394 -15.80 19.25 -14.52
C HIS A 394 -16.05 17.95 -13.76
N ASP A 395 -15.23 17.64 -12.76
CA ASP A 395 -15.38 16.43 -11.93
C ASP A 395 -16.71 16.45 -11.14
N ILE A 396 -17.06 17.60 -10.56
CA ILE A 396 -18.35 17.79 -9.85
C ILE A 396 -19.53 17.66 -10.81
N SER A 397 -19.42 18.23 -12.02
CA SER A 397 -20.46 18.15 -13.05
C SER A 397 -20.66 16.71 -13.51
N GLN A 398 -19.58 15.97 -13.75
CA GLN A 398 -19.64 14.56 -14.12
C GLN A 398 -20.33 13.72 -13.04
N LEU A 399 -19.95 13.91 -11.77
CA LEU A 399 -20.61 13.24 -10.66
C LEU A 399 -22.10 13.62 -10.58
N SER A 400 -22.43 14.90 -10.73
CA SER A 400 -23.83 15.36 -10.70
C SER A 400 -24.65 14.73 -11.84
N GLU A 401 -24.06 14.58 -13.03
CA GLU A 401 -24.66 13.88 -14.16
C GLU A 401 -24.81 12.38 -13.90
N GLU A 402 -23.83 11.71 -13.29
CA GLU A 402 -23.93 10.31 -12.86
C GLU A 402 -25.07 10.10 -11.86
N LEU A 403 -25.20 10.99 -10.88
CA LEU A 403 -26.29 10.99 -9.90
C LEU A 403 -27.66 11.30 -10.54
N GLU A 404 -27.70 12.17 -11.55
CA GLU A 404 -28.95 12.55 -12.21
C GLU A 404 -29.43 11.46 -13.18
N VAL A 405 -28.55 11.01 -14.08
CA VAL A 405 -28.87 10.11 -15.19
C VAL A 405 -28.83 8.65 -14.74
N ARG A 406 -27.80 8.25 -14.00
CA ARG A 406 -27.59 6.83 -13.65
C ARG A 406 -28.07 6.49 -12.26
N LYS A 407 -28.35 7.48 -11.40
CA LYS A 407 -28.74 7.29 -10.00
C LYS A 407 -27.79 6.33 -9.26
N ARG A 408 -26.52 6.39 -9.62
CA ARG A 408 -25.43 5.61 -9.05
C ARG A 408 -24.14 6.40 -9.18
N THR A 409 -23.22 6.20 -8.24
CA THR A 409 -21.87 6.76 -8.32
C THR A 409 -20.87 5.62 -8.43
N ASP A 410 -19.96 5.69 -9.40
CA ASP A 410 -18.85 4.74 -9.48
C ASP A 410 -17.71 5.14 -8.51
N MET A 411 -17.74 6.38 -7.99
CA MET A 411 -16.81 6.88 -6.97
C MET A 411 -17.11 6.32 -5.58
N ASN A 412 -16.06 5.99 -4.84
CA ASN A 412 -16.21 5.63 -3.42
C ASN A 412 -16.64 6.85 -2.60
N PRO A 413 -17.39 6.65 -1.50
CA PRO A 413 -17.83 7.77 -0.66
C PRO A 413 -16.68 8.60 -0.06
N GLU A 414 -15.52 7.99 0.18
CA GLU A 414 -14.32 8.70 0.68
C GLU A 414 -13.72 9.61 -0.39
N ASP A 415 -13.72 9.18 -1.66
CA ASP A 415 -13.21 9.98 -2.79
C ASP A 415 -14.13 11.16 -3.08
N VAL A 416 -15.44 10.94 -2.91
CA VAL A 416 -16.47 11.98 -2.88
C VAL A 416 -16.15 13.00 -1.77
N GLU A 417 -16.04 12.58 -0.51
CA GLU A 417 -15.74 13.49 0.59
C GLU A 417 -14.40 14.25 0.38
N ARG A 418 -13.40 13.61 -0.23
CA ARG A 418 -12.13 14.23 -0.63
C ARG A 418 -12.34 15.31 -1.69
N LEU A 419 -13.09 15.04 -2.76
CA LEU A 419 -13.37 16.02 -3.80
C LEU A 419 -14.10 17.25 -3.21
N TRP A 420 -14.99 17.07 -2.22
CA TRP A 420 -15.73 18.18 -1.63
C TRP A 420 -14.81 19.03 -0.75
N ALA A 421 -13.90 18.39 -0.02
CA ALA A 421 -12.88 19.09 0.76
C ALA A 421 -11.92 19.89 -0.14
N VAL A 422 -11.50 19.30 -1.27
CA VAL A 422 -10.65 19.96 -2.28
C VAL A 422 -11.38 21.15 -2.89
N ALA A 423 -12.62 20.98 -3.34
CA ALA A 423 -13.42 22.07 -3.93
C ALA A 423 -13.63 23.23 -2.95
N ASN A 424 -14.01 22.95 -1.70
CA ASN A 424 -14.22 23.98 -0.68
C ASN A 424 -12.92 24.72 -0.32
N ARG A 425 -11.79 24.01 -0.26
CA ARG A 425 -10.47 24.63 -0.06
C ARG A 425 -10.11 25.53 -1.24
N ALA A 426 -10.23 25.01 -2.47
CA ALA A 426 -9.89 25.74 -3.69
C ALA A 426 -10.76 27.00 -3.87
N ILE A 427 -12.06 26.94 -3.56
CA ILE A 427 -12.98 28.10 -3.56
C ILE A 427 -12.49 29.17 -2.58
N LYS A 428 -12.16 28.80 -1.33
CA LYS A 428 -11.71 29.75 -0.30
C LYS A 428 -10.38 30.40 -0.66
N GLU A 429 -9.39 29.60 -1.08
CA GLU A 429 -8.09 30.10 -1.50
C GLU A 429 -8.20 31.02 -2.72
N SER A 430 -9.01 30.64 -3.71
CA SER A 430 -9.19 31.44 -4.92
C SER A 430 -9.95 32.74 -4.65
N ARG A 431 -10.88 32.76 -3.69
CA ARG A 431 -11.57 34.00 -3.27
C ARG A 431 -10.61 34.98 -2.61
N VAL A 432 -9.74 34.49 -1.73
CA VAL A 432 -8.67 35.32 -1.13
C VAL A 432 -7.72 35.86 -2.19
N LEU A 433 -7.35 35.04 -3.18
CA LEU A 433 -6.49 35.47 -4.28
C LEU A 433 -7.17 36.54 -5.17
N ALA A 434 -8.46 36.34 -5.51
CA ALA A 434 -9.23 37.29 -6.28
C ALA A 434 -9.35 38.65 -5.57
N GLU A 435 -9.60 38.64 -4.26
CA GLU A 435 -9.63 39.86 -3.43
C GLU A 435 -8.27 40.55 -3.35
N ALA A 436 -7.19 39.77 -3.18
CA ALA A 436 -5.82 40.30 -3.15
C ALA A 436 -5.41 40.97 -4.47
N GLN A 437 -5.98 40.53 -5.59
CA GLN A 437 -5.70 41.03 -6.95
C GLN A 437 -6.87 41.84 -7.56
N ALA A 438 -7.70 42.48 -6.73
CA ALA A 438 -8.94 43.15 -7.17
C ALA A 438 -8.77 44.25 -8.24
N SER A 439 -7.55 44.72 -8.48
CA SER A 439 -7.23 45.68 -9.55
C SER A 439 -7.07 45.05 -10.94
N ASP A 440 -6.93 43.73 -11.04
CA ASP A 440 -6.77 43.02 -12.32
C ASP A 440 -8.13 42.55 -12.87
N MET A 441 -8.36 42.68 -14.18
CA MET A 441 -9.56 42.18 -14.85
C MET A 441 -9.72 40.65 -14.69
N LEU A 442 -8.61 39.91 -14.63
CA LEU A 442 -8.62 38.47 -14.41
C LEU A 442 -9.17 38.09 -13.03
N SER A 443 -9.08 38.97 -12.02
CA SER A 443 -9.67 38.70 -10.71
C SER A 443 -11.19 38.58 -10.79
N PHE A 444 -11.85 39.42 -11.59
CA PHE A 444 -13.30 39.34 -11.84
C PHE A 444 -13.69 38.07 -12.59
N GLN A 445 -12.86 37.64 -13.55
CA GLN A 445 -13.07 36.36 -14.22
C GLN A 445 -12.95 35.19 -13.24
N LEU A 446 -11.97 35.23 -12.33
CA LEU A 446 -11.81 34.21 -11.30
C LEU A 446 -13.02 34.20 -10.35
N SER A 447 -13.50 35.37 -9.89
CA SER A 447 -14.71 35.45 -9.07
C SER A 447 -15.93 34.83 -9.74
N HIS A 448 -16.12 35.07 -11.05
CA HIS A 448 -17.22 34.45 -11.80
C HIS A 448 -17.10 32.92 -11.86
N VAL A 449 -15.89 32.39 -12.07
CA VAL A 449 -15.63 30.93 -12.05
C VAL A 449 -15.88 30.35 -10.66
N ILE A 450 -15.47 31.06 -9.60
CA ILE A 450 -15.73 30.67 -8.22
C ILE A 450 -17.23 30.60 -7.95
N ASP A 451 -18.00 31.63 -8.31
CA ASP A 451 -19.44 31.67 -8.03
C ASP A 451 -20.20 30.59 -8.81
N THR A 452 -19.76 30.28 -10.03
CA THR A 452 -20.32 29.19 -10.84
C THR A 452 -20.04 27.83 -10.18
N LEU A 453 -18.78 27.58 -9.82
CA LEU A 453 -18.37 26.36 -9.13
C LEU A 453 -19.08 26.21 -7.77
N GLU A 454 -19.23 27.28 -6.99
CA GLU A 454 -19.92 27.25 -5.69
C GLU A 454 -21.40 26.87 -5.86
N SER A 455 -22.07 27.42 -6.89
CA SER A 455 -23.43 27.03 -7.24
C SER A 455 -23.52 25.54 -7.60
N ASP A 456 -22.73 25.09 -8.57
CA ASP A 456 -22.71 23.70 -9.06
C ASP A 456 -22.36 22.71 -7.93
N PHE A 457 -21.39 23.10 -7.08
CA PHE A 457 -20.98 22.33 -5.90
C PHE A 457 -22.12 22.18 -4.88
N THR A 458 -22.83 23.26 -4.55
CA THR A 458 -23.96 23.17 -3.60
C THR A 458 -25.11 22.32 -4.11
N GLU A 459 -25.39 22.39 -5.42
CA GLU A 459 -26.41 21.55 -6.06
C GLU A 459 -26.00 20.08 -6.07
N ALA A 460 -24.77 19.77 -6.50
CA ALA A 460 -24.26 18.41 -6.51
C ALA A 460 -24.21 17.78 -5.11
N MET A 461 -23.82 18.56 -4.09
CA MET A 461 -23.81 18.11 -2.69
C MET A 461 -25.21 17.77 -2.20
N ALA A 462 -26.20 18.63 -2.47
CA ALA A 462 -27.59 18.37 -2.09
C ALA A 462 -28.16 17.11 -2.77
N ARG A 463 -27.83 16.90 -4.06
CA ARG A 463 -28.21 15.70 -4.82
C ARG A 463 -27.56 14.43 -4.23
N TYR A 464 -26.27 14.52 -3.88
CA TYR A 464 -25.56 13.40 -3.27
C TYR A 464 -26.10 13.04 -1.88
N ASP A 465 -26.44 14.04 -1.06
CA ASP A 465 -27.06 13.82 0.25
C ASP A 465 -28.42 13.12 0.11
N GLN A 466 -29.27 13.59 -0.80
CA GLN A 466 -30.55 12.95 -1.11
C GLN A 466 -30.34 11.49 -1.58
N TYR A 467 -29.35 11.25 -2.44
CA TYR A 467 -28.99 9.91 -2.87
C TYR A 467 -28.56 9.02 -1.69
N ARG A 468 -27.66 9.49 -0.83
CA ARG A 468 -27.24 8.76 0.38
C ARG A 468 -28.40 8.46 1.32
N GLU A 469 -29.33 9.39 1.49
CA GLU A 469 -30.53 9.16 2.31
C GLU A 469 -31.36 7.98 1.78
N THR A 470 -31.55 7.88 0.46
CA THR A 470 -32.30 6.75 -0.14
C THR A 470 -31.59 5.40 0.06
N ILE A 471 -30.25 5.35 -0.09
CA ILE A 471 -29.45 4.15 0.19
C ILE A 471 -29.54 3.76 1.66
N ASN A 472 -29.43 4.75 2.55
CA ASN A 472 -29.49 4.53 3.99
C ASN A 472 -30.87 4.01 4.41
N HIS A 473 -31.95 4.50 3.80
CA HIS A 473 -33.29 3.99 4.05
C HIS A 473 -33.44 2.52 3.62
N ALA A 474 -32.98 2.17 2.42
CA ALA A 474 -32.99 0.79 1.93
C ALA A 474 -32.13 -0.15 2.79
N SER A 475 -30.93 0.30 3.17
CA SER A 475 -30.02 -0.46 4.03
C SER A 475 -30.59 -0.65 5.44
N ALA A 476 -31.23 0.38 6.00
CA ALA A 476 -31.89 0.31 7.29
C ALA A 476 -33.07 -0.68 7.28
N LEU A 477 -33.87 -0.69 6.22
CA LEU A 477 -34.94 -1.66 6.01
C LEU A 477 -34.39 -3.10 6.02
N ILE A 478 -33.37 -3.38 5.21
CA ILE A 478 -32.73 -4.70 5.13
C ILE A 478 -32.14 -5.11 6.48
N ARG A 479 -31.44 -4.20 7.16
CA ARG A 479 -30.84 -4.46 8.46
C ARG A 479 -31.90 -4.76 9.53
N ASN A 480 -33.03 -4.05 9.50
CA ASN A 480 -34.13 -4.32 10.43
C ASN A 480 -34.70 -5.73 10.22
N ILE A 481 -34.98 -6.10 8.97
CA ILE A 481 -35.45 -7.44 8.61
C ILE A 481 -34.43 -8.52 9.04
N SER A 482 -33.14 -8.29 8.78
CA SER A 482 -32.08 -9.22 9.16
C SER A 482 -31.97 -9.40 10.68
N ASN A 483 -32.13 -8.32 11.46
CA ASN A 483 -32.08 -8.38 12.92
C ASN A 483 -33.26 -9.16 13.50
N GLU A 484 -34.47 -8.91 13.00
CA GLU A 484 -35.68 -9.65 13.38
C GLU A 484 -35.58 -11.13 12.99
N TRP A 485 -35.06 -11.42 11.79
CA TRP A 485 -34.77 -12.79 11.34
C TRP A 485 -33.84 -13.52 12.31
N ARG A 486 -32.68 -12.92 12.63
CA ARG A 486 -31.70 -13.48 13.59
C ARG A 486 -32.27 -13.64 14.99
N TRP A 487 -33.27 -12.85 15.36
CA TRP A 487 -33.96 -12.97 16.63
C TRP A 487 -34.92 -14.17 16.65
N LEU A 488 -35.66 -14.41 15.55
CA LEU A 488 -36.50 -15.60 15.38
C LEU A 488 -35.67 -16.88 15.37
N GLU A 489 -34.48 -16.84 14.75
CA GLU A 489 -33.52 -17.95 14.79
C GLU A 489 -33.12 -18.30 16.22
N ARG A 490 -32.76 -17.29 17.02
CA ARG A 490 -32.36 -17.44 18.43
C ARG A 490 -33.48 -17.94 19.33
N LYS A 491 -34.73 -17.51 19.08
CA LYS A 491 -35.89 -17.94 19.86
C LYS A 491 -36.37 -19.37 19.57
N ARG A 492 -35.77 -20.05 18.58
CA ARG A 492 -36.20 -21.39 18.14
C ARG A 492 -37.70 -21.44 17.80
N SER A 493 -38.22 -20.39 17.17
CA SER A 493 -39.59 -20.38 16.66
C SER A 493 -39.83 -21.51 15.66
N ASN A 494 -41.09 -21.93 15.52
CA ASN A 494 -41.48 -22.95 14.57
C ASN A 494 -41.20 -22.49 13.13
N LEU A 495 -40.92 -23.46 12.25
CA LEU A 495 -40.64 -23.17 10.83
C LEU A 495 -41.83 -22.50 10.12
N SER A 496 -43.07 -22.77 10.55
CA SER A 496 -44.29 -22.10 10.07
C SER A 496 -44.23 -20.59 10.31
N ASP A 497 -43.88 -20.17 11.53
CA ASP A 497 -43.88 -18.77 11.94
C ASP A 497 -42.74 -18.01 11.25
N ARG A 498 -41.62 -18.70 11.00
CA ARG A 498 -40.50 -18.17 10.20
C ARG A 498 -40.88 -17.99 8.74
N LYS A 499 -41.68 -18.91 8.16
CA LYS A 499 -42.20 -18.77 6.80
C LYS A 499 -43.09 -17.54 6.67
N GLU A 500 -44.07 -17.38 7.55
CA GLU A 500 -44.99 -16.23 7.54
C GLU A 500 -44.23 -14.89 7.70
N TYR A 501 -43.21 -14.87 8.55
CA TYR A 501 -42.34 -13.69 8.68
C TYR A 501 -41.61 -13.35 7.36
N LEU A 502 -41.01 -14.36 6.71
CA LEU A 502 -40.31 -14.16 5.45
C LEU A 502 -41.26 -13.72 4.34
N GLU A 503 -42.48 -14.23 4.27
CA GLU A 503 -43.49 -13.78 3.29
C GLU A 503 -43.76 -12.26 3.44
N LYS A 504 -43.99 -11.79 4.68
CA LYS A 504 -44.17 -10.35 4.97
C LYS A 504 -42.92 -9.52 4.68
N ALA A 505 -41.73 -10.06 4.95
CA ALA A 505 -40.47 -9.38 4.66
C ALA A 505 -40.22 -9.26 3.15
N ILE A 506 -40.47 -10.35 2.40
CA ILE A 506 -40.38 -10.40 0.94
C ILE A 506 -41.37 -9.41 0.32
N GLU A 507 -42.60 -9.32 0.83
CA GLU A 507 -43.60 -8.34 0.39
C GLU A 507 -43.13 -6.90 0.64
N LYS A 508 -42.63 -6.59 1.85
CA LYS A 508 -42.07 -5.26 2.17
C LYS A 508 -40.91 -4.86 1.25
N ILE A 509 -39.98 -5.79 1.01
CA ILE A 509 -38.84 -5.54 0.11
C ILE A 509 -39.33 -5.38 -1.33
N SER A 510 -40.34 -6.16 -1.76
CA SER A 510 -40.90 -6.06 -3.12
C SER A 510 -41.62 -4.72 -3.34
N ASN A 511 -42.40 -4.26 -2.37
CA ASN A 511 -43.04 -2.93 -2.44
C ASN A 511 -42.01 -1.81 -2.49
N ALA A 512 -40.96 -1.88 -1.66
CA ALA A 512 -39.85 -0.93 -1.71
C ALA A 512 -39.07 -1.01 -3.04
N LEU A 513 -39.00 -2.20 -3.67
CA LEU A 513 -38.37 -2.40 -4.96
C LEU A 513 -39.21 -1.83 -6.12
N GLU A 514 -40.53 -1.86 -6.02
CA GLU A 514 -41.46 -1.24 -6.99
C GLU A 514 -41.43 0.29 -6.91
N GLU A 515 -41.23 0.84 -5.71
CA GLU A 515 -41.01 2.29 -5.51
C GLU A 515 -39.62 2.74 -5.98
N ALA A 516 -38.64 1.83 -6.03
CA ALA A 516 -37.28 2.11 -6.49
C ALA A 516 -37.17 2.06 -8.03
N GLU A 517 -36.46 3.02 -8.60
CA GLU A 517 -36.18 3.06 -10.05
C GLU A 517 -35.33 1.85 -10.49
N THR A 518 -35.60 1.31 -11.69
CA THR A 518 -35.11 -0.01 -12.13
C THR A 518 -33.59 -0.12 -12.32
N GLU A 519 -32.87 0.99 -12.48
CA GLU A 519 -31.43 0.98 -12.77
C GLU A 519 -30.54 1.55 -11.63
N GLY A 520 -31.14 1.91 -10.50
CA GLY A 520 -30.42 2.52 -9.37
C GLY A 520 -29.70 1.52 -8.45
N GLU A 521 -28.71 2.02 -7.70
CA GLU A 521 -28.01 1.22 -6.68
C GLU A 521 -28.97 0.69 -5.59
N VAL A 522 -29.96 1.48 -5.20
CA VAL A 522 -31.04 1.07 -4.28
C VAL A 522 -31.76 -0.17 -4.80
N HIS A 523 -32.06 -0.23 -6.09
CA HIS A 523 -32.70 -1.39 -6.71
C HIS A 523 -31.79 -2.63 -6.67
N ARG A 524 -30.48 -2.47 -6.91
CA ARG A 524 -29.50 -3.56 -6.78
C ARG A 524 -29.43 -4.11 -5.36
N ILE A 525 -29.39 -3.23 -4.36
CA ILE A 525 -29.35 -3.60 -2.93
C ILE A 525 -30.63 -4.36 -2.53
N LEU A 526 -31.80 -3.81 -2.87
CA LEU A 526 -33.10 -4.41 -2.55
C LEU A 526 -33.33 -5.72 -3.30
N SER A 527 -32.99 -5.81 -4.59
CA SER A 527 -33.14 -7.03 -5.39
C SER A 527 -32.22 -8.15 -4.92
N GLY A 528 -30.97 -7.84 -4.54
CA GLY A 528 -30.04 -8.80 -3.94
C GLY A 528 -30.59 -9.39 -2.64
N ALA A 529 -31.07 -8.53 -1.73
CA ALA A 529 -31.71 -8.97 -0.49
C ALA A 529 -32.98 -9.80 -0.74
N LEU A 530 -33.81 -9.37 -1.70
CA LEU A 530 -35.02 -10.10 -2.08
C LEU A 530 -34.72 -11.53 -2.56
N GLN A 531 -33.68 -11.71 -3.39
CA GLN A 531 -33.26 -13.03 -3.86
C GLN A 531 -32.77 -13.91 -2.71
N GLU A 532 -32.00 -13.35 -1.78
CA GLU A 532 -31.51 -14.08 -0.60
C GLU A 532 -32.68 -14.56 0.27
N TYR A 533 -33.62 -13.68 0.63
CA TYR A 533 -34.77 -14.05 1.45
C TYR A 533 -35.73 -15.01 0.74
N LYS A 534 -35.92 -14.90 -0.58
CA LYS A 534 -36.68 -15.88 -1.38
C LYS A 534 -36.04 -17.26 -1.33
N LYS A 535 -34.72 -17.35 -1.45
CA LYS A 535 -33.99 -18.62 -1.36
C LYS A 535 -34.17 -19.29 0.00
N ILE A 536 -34.12 -18.51 1.10
CA ILE A 536 -34.35 -19.02 2.45
C ILE A 536 -35.81 -19.49 2.60
N HIS A 537 -36.76 -18.70 2.10
CA HIS A 537 -38.18 -19.06 2.10
C HIS A 537 -38.44 -20.40 1.40
N GLU A 538 -37.92 -20.59 0.18
CA GLU A 538 -38.03 -21.83 -0.59
C GLU A 538 -37.38 -23.04 0.09
N GLN A 539 -36.30 -22.83 0.85
CA GLN A 539 -35.68 -23.90 1.65
C GLN A 539 -36.61 -24.34 2.77
N ILE A 540 -37.21 -23.39 3.50
CA ILE A 540 -38.14 -23.69 4.60
C ILE A 540 -39.39 -24.38 4.06
N GLU A 541 -39.92 -23.92 2.92
CA GLU A 541 -41.07 -24.54 2.26
C GLU A 541 -40.80 -25.98 1.83
N ARG A 542 -39.60 -26.26 1.27
CA ARG A 542 -39.17 -27.63 0.97
C ARG A 542 -39.07 -28.52 2.21
N ILE A 543 -38.56 -27.99 3.31
CA ILE A 543 -38.48 -28.75 4.58
C ILE A 543 -39.89 -29.07 5.08
N LEU A 544 -40.78 -28.07 5.14
CA LEU A 544 -42.15 -28.24 5.61
C LEU A 544 -42.96 -29.21 4.73
N SER A 545 -42.76 -29.19 3.42
CA SER A 545 -43.42 -30.11 2.49
C SER A 545 -42.85 -31.53 2.51
N SER A 546 -41.56 -31.70 2.84
CA SER A 546 -40.94 -33.01 3.01
C SER A 546 -41.33 -33.71 4.31
N TYR A 547 -41.80 -32.94 5.30
CA TYR A 547 -42.35 -33.46 6.53
C TYR A 547 -43.79 -33.90 6.27
N ASP A 548 -43.95 -35.07 5.65
CA ASP A 548 -45.23 -35.77 5.55
C ASP A 548 -45.44 -36.55 6.86
N PRO A 549 -46.27 -36.06 7.81
CA PRO A 549 -46.53 -36.79 9.05
C PRO A 549 -47.21 -38.15 8.82
N GLY A 550 -47.59 -38.48 7.57
CA GLY A 550 -48.25 -39.73 7.20
C GLY A 550 -47.33 -40.90 6.84
N GLN A 551 -45.99 -40.76 6.85
CA GLN A 551 -45.09 -41.78 6.27
C GLN A 551 -44.04 -42.41 7.21
N GLU A 552 -44.16 -42.27 8.53
CA GLU A 552 -43.49 -43.20 9.46
C GLU A 552 -44.44 -44.37 9.76
N SER A 553 -44.41 -45.42 8.93
CA SER A 553 -44.82 -46.73 9.43
C SER A 553 -43.80 -47.14 10.50
N THR A 554 -44.10 -46.83 11.76
CA THR A 554 -43.21 -46.95 12.93
C THR A 554 -42.69 -48.36 13.19
N PHE A 555 -43.24 -49.37 12.51
CA PHE A 555 -42.82 -50.76 12.65
C PHE A 555 -42.50 -51.36 11.28
N THR A 556 -41.34 -52.00 11.19
CA THR A 556 -40.86 -52.63 9.95
C THR A 556 -41.43 -54.04 9.76
N SER A 557 -41.92 -54.64 10.84
CA SER A 557 -42.50 -55.97 10.84
C SER A 557 -43.68 -56.09 11.82
N ARG A 558 -44.51 -57.10 11.60
CA ARG A 558 -45.62 -57.43 12.50
C ARG A 558 -45.13 -57.82 13.89
N ASP A 559 -44.05 -58.58 13.98
CA ASP A 559 -43.51 -59.08 15.26
C ASP A 559 -42.97 -57.91 16.11
N GLU A 560 -42.32 -56.94 15.48
CA GLU A 560 -41.86 -55.71 16.14
C GLU A 560 -43.04 -54.86 16.68
N ALA A 561 -44.14 -54.78 15.92
CA ALA A 561 -45.35 -54.13 16.37
C ALA A 561 -46.01 -54.89 17.54
N GLU A 562 -46.05 -56.23 17.49
CA GLU A 562 -46.59 -57.07 18.57
C GLU A 562 -45.78 -56.88 19.86
N ASP A 563 -44.45 -56.96 19.80
CA ASP A 563 -43.55 -56.78 20.95
C ASP A 563 -43.66 -55.37 21.56
N ALA A 564 -43.75 -54.33 20.72
CA ALA A 564 -43.88 -52.95 21.18
C ALA A 564 -45.25 -52.70 21.84
N ILE A 565 -46.33 -53.25 21.27
CA ILE A 565 -47.67 -53.15 21.84
C ILE A 565 -47.75 -53.90 23.18
N GLU A 566 -47.18 -55.11 23.25
CA GLU A 566 -47.13 -55.88 24.50
C GLU A 566 -46.30 -55.16 25.57
N GLY A 567 -45.16 -54.59 25.18
CA GLY A 567 -44.33 -53.75 26.04
C GLY A 567 -45.10 -52.55 26.58
N LEU A 568 -45.83 -51.82 25.72
CA LEU A 568 -46.66 -50.68 26.13
C LEU A 568 -47.74 -51.11 27.12
N LEU A 569 -48.51 -52.15 26.80
CA LEU A 569 -49.58 -52.66 27.67
C LEU A 569 -49.05 -53.14 29.03
N SER A 570 -47.84 -53.72 29.06
CA SER A 570 -47.21 -54.15 30.31
C SER A 570 -46.77 -52.97 31.20
N MET A 571 -46.49 -51.81 30.60
CA MET A 571 -46.01 -50.62 31.29
C MET A 571 -47.14 -49.66 31.71
N LEU A 572 -48.33 -49.76 31.09
CA LEU A 572 -49.49 -48.94 31.42
C LEU A 572 -49.88 -48.93 32.91
N PRO A 573 -49.91 -50.06 33.63
CA PRO A 573 -50.27 -50.06 35.05
C PRO A 573 -49.32 -49.21 35.90
N LYS A 574 -48.02 -49.29 35.62
CA LYS A 574 -47.00 -48.46 36.29
C LYS A 574 -47.16 -46.98 35.95
N LYS A 575 -47.47 -46.68 34.69
CA LYS A 575 -47.70 -45.31 34.22
C LYS A 575 -48.96 -44.68 34.83
N ARG A 576 -50.02 -45.46 35.08
CA ARG A 576 -51.19 -45.01 35.84
C ARG A 576 -50.87 -44.72 37.30
N GLU A 577 -50.06 -45.58 37.93
CA GLU A 577 -49.59 -45.33 39.30
C GLU A 577 -48.77 -44.03 39.36
N GLU A 578 -47.88 -43.80 38.38
CA GLU A 578 -47.14 -42.54 38.25
C GLU A 578 -48.07 -41.34 38.06
N LEU A 579 -49.12 -41.44 37.23
CA LEU A 579 -50.12 -40.38 37.01
C LEU A 579 -50.82 -39.96 38.30
N THR A 580 -51.14 -40.90 39.18
CA THR A 580 -51.77 -40.60 40.48
C THR A 580 -50.82 -39.91 41.46
N ASN A 581 -49.51 -40.07 41.29
CA ASN A 581 -48.47 -39.42 42.08
C ASN A 581 -48.12 -37.99 41.60
N ILE A 582 -48.56 -37.59 40.39
CA ILE A 582 -48.32 -36.24 39.87
C ILE A 582 -49.29 -35.25 40.52
N THR A 583 -48.75 -34.35 41.35
CA THR A 583 -49.52 -33.36 42.11
C THR A 583 -49.93 -32.13 41.28
N ASN A 584 -49.23 -31.84 40.17
CA ASN A 584 -49.52 -30.70 39.31
C ASN A 584 -50.53 -31.07 38.20
N PRO A 585 -51.71 -30.42 38.13
CA PRO A 585 -52.73 -30.74 37.13
C PRO A 585 -52.26 -30.53 35.68
N ALA A 586 -51.39 -29.55 35.43
CA ALA A 586 -50.90 -29.29 34.07
C ALA A 586 -49.92 -30.36 33.58
N ASP A 587 -49.11 -30.92 34.48
CA ASP A 587 -48.18 -32.00 34.16
C ASP A 587 -48.91 -33.35 34.07
N ARG A 588 -49.94 -33.55 34.89
CA ARG A 588 -50.83 -34.72 34.82
C ARG A 588 -51.57 -34.77 33.47
N GLU A 589 -52.12 -33.66 33.01
CA GLU A 589 -52.78 -33.57 31.70
C GLU A 589 -51.81 -33.86 30.55
N LYS A 590 -50.59 -33.33 30.60
CA LYS A 590 -49.56 -33.63 29.59
C LYS A 590 -49.19 -35.11 29.55
N GLU A 591 -49.03 -35.74 30.71
CA GLU A 591 -48.69 -37.17 30.77
C GLU A 591 -49.86 -38.05 30.32
N LEU A 592 -51.11 -37.65 30.63
CA LEU A 592 -52.32 -38.31 30.13
C LEU A 592 -52.42 -38.22 28.61
N GLN A 593 -52.16 -37.05 28.03
CA GLN A 593 -52.11 -36.86 26.58
C GLN A 593 -51.02 -37.71 25.90
N ARG A 594 -49.85 -37.86 26.54
CA ARG A 594 -48.78 -38.76 26.03
C ARG A 594 -49.21 -40.21 26.00
N ILE A 595 -49.83 -40.70 27.09
CA ILE A 595 -50.34 -42.08 27.16
C ILE A 595 -51.42 -42.31 26.10
N ARG A 596 -52.34 -41.35 25.94
CA ARG A 596 -53.41 -41.41 24.93
C ARG A 596 -52.86 -41.45 23.52
N SER A 597 -51.87 -40.59 23.22
CA SER A 597 -51.20 -40.57 21.91
C SER A 597 -50.48 -41.89 21.63
N ALA A 598 -49.75 -42.44 22.60
CA ALA A 598 -49.08 -43.74 22.46
C ALA A 598 -50.07 -44.88 22.23
N LEU A 599 -51.22 -44.88 22.92
CA LEU A 599 -52.27 -45.89 22.72
C LEU A 599 -52.97 -45.76 21.37
N GLN A 600 -53.19 -44.54 20.88
CA GLN A 600 -53.74 -44.32 19.54
C GLN A 600 -52.78 -44.80 18.45
N GLN A 601 -51.48 -44.52 18.57
CA GLN A 601 -50.45 -45.04 17.67
C GLN A 601 -50.39 -46.57 17.71
N ALA A 602 -50.44 -47.17 18.90
CA ALA A 602 -50.50 -48.62 19.07
C ALA A 602 -51.76 -49.23 18.45
N LEU A 603 -52.91 -48.54 18.54
CA LEU A 603 -54.18 -48.97 17.94
C LEU A 603 -54.12 -48.94 16.41
N GLU A 604 -53.56 -47.87 15.83
CA GLU A 604 -53.35 -47.74 14.38
C GLU A 604 -52.38 -48.81 13.87
N ALA A 605 -51.28 -49.07 14.57
CA ALA A 605 -50.35 -50.14 14.27
C ALA A 605 -51.02 -51.53 14.37
N ALA A 606 -51.78 -51.78 15.43
CA ALA A 606 -52.51 -53.04 15.59
C ALA A 606 -53.52 -53.28 14.45
N LYS A 607 -54.21 -52.21 14.01
CA LYS A 607 -55.15 -52.25 12.88
C LYS A 607 -54.44 -52.45 11.55
N SER A 608 -53.31 -51.80 11.31
CA SER A 608 -52.54 -51.93 10.06
C SER A 608 -51.94 -53.32 9.88
N PHE A 609 -51.41 -53.93 10.95
CA PHE A 609 -50.84 -55.29 10.96
C PHE A 609 -51.88 -56.40 11.20
N LYS A 610 -53.16 -56.05 11.38
CA LYS A 610 -54.30 -56.98 11.61
C LYS A 610 -54.15 -57.85 12.87
N ILE A 611 -53.63 -57.28 13.95
CA ILE A 611 -53.40 -57.98 15.22
C ILE A 611 -54.63 -57.86 16.14
N SER A 612 -55.66 -58.67 15.87
CA SER A 612 -56.98 -58.53 16.51
C SER A 612 -57.00 -58.70 18.04
N ASN A 613 -56.01 -59.40 18.60
CA ASN A 613 -55.97 -59.68 20.03
C ASN A 613 -55.64 -58.42 20.84
N PHE A 614 -54.74 -57.57 20.35
CA PHE A 614 -54.36 -56.33 21.04
C PHE A 614 -55.32 -55.18 20.79
N VAL A 615 -56.02 -55.12 19.65
CA VAL A 615 -56.99 -54.05 19.34
C VAL A 615 -58.02 -53.92 20.46
N LYS A 616 -58.58 -55.04 20.92
CA LYS A 616 -59.58 -55.04 22.01
C LYS A 616 -59.00 -54.58 23.35
N SER A 617 -57.79 -55.01 23.68
CA SER A 617 -57.12 -54.59 24.91
C SER A 617 -56.80 -53.10 24.90
N ILE A 618 -56.30 -52.56 23.78
CA ILE A 618 -56.00 -51.13 23.63
C ILE A 618 -57.27 -50.28 23.66
N GLU A 619 -58.35 -50.71 22.99
CA GLU A 619 -59.63 -49.99 23.01
C GLU A 619 -60.25 -49.98 24.42
N SER A 620 -60.11 -51.07 25.18
CA SER A 620 -60.53 -51.13 26.59
C SER A 620 -59.71 -50.18 27.47
N GLU A 621 -58.39 -50.11 27.26
CA GLU A 621 -57.52 -49.21 28.01
C GLU A 621 -57.81 -47.74 27.69
N LEU A 622 -58.00 -47.40 26.41
CA LEU A 622 -58.42 -46.04 26.01
C LEU A 622 -59.75 -45.65 26.63
N ALA A 623 -60.75 -46.53 26.61
CA ALA A 623 -62.05 -46.25 27.23
C ALA A 623 -61.93 -45.99 28.74
N SER A 624 -61.11 -46.77 29.44
CA SER A 624 -60.91 -46.56 30.88
C SER A 624 -60.11 -45.30 31.25
N LEU A 625 -59.30 -44.75 30.32
CA LEU A 625 -58.65 -43.45 30.51
C LEU A 625 -59.59 -42.28 30.24
N ASP A 626 -60.68 -42.50 29.50
CA ASP A 626 -61.71 -41.49 29.24
C ASP A 626 -62.73 -41.38 30.39
N GLU A 627 -62.80 -42.40 31.25
CA GLU A 627 -63.63 -42.43 32.46
C GLU A 627 -62.93 -41.86 33.72
N GLU A 628 -61.59 -41.74 33.69
CA GLU A 628 -60.74 -41.16 34.76
C GLU A 628 -60.50 -39.65 34.57
#